data_AF-A0A9D9SA79-F1
#
_entry.id   AF-A0A9D9SA79-F1
#
_cell.length_a   1.000
_cell.length_b   1.000
_cell.length_c   1.000
_cell.angle_alpha   90.00
_cell.angle_beta   90.00
_cell.angle_gamma   90.00
#
_symmetry.space_group_name_H-M   'P 1'
#
loop_
_entity.id
_entity.type
_entity.pdbx_description
1 polymer ?
#
loop_
_entity_poly.entity_id
_entity_poly.type
_entity_poly.pdbx_seq_one_letter_code
_entity_poly.pdbx_strand_id
1 'polypeptide(L)'
;MASRSRVIMLRCGSSSFGDLAARTLATPGRRWLDFTTIHGPITQEQLDSLRGGVIHTGDISNLSRMQQKNLAFAVERLERLDARLVTSYPHGPAELQEAGWDDTLLSRLFEVVLPLPSLAELRDEISNLAEDVLKHLADAGDIPMRGLADSARPLLRQHAWSGGYGELVSVMRSAALATLDDNVEVDALRALLRPAGNAALPGLDQPLRDAREAFERLYFEHHMEREGGNMTRLAERSGLERTHLYRKLKQLGLPIGRRTEHHD
;
A
#
# COMPACT_ATOMS: atom_id res chain seq x y z
N MET A 1 18.94 -25.33 -1.39
CA MET A 1 18.56 -25.26 0.04
C MET A 1 17.15 -24.70 0.25
N ALA A 2 16.68 -23.71 -0.52
CA ALA A 2 15.32 -23.16 -0.44
C ALA A 2 14.17 -24.16 -0.73
N SER A 3 14.40 -25.29 -1.41
CA SER A 3 13.33 -26.24 -1.74
C SER A 3 12.87 -27.10 -0.56
N ARG A 4 13.58 -27.10 0.58
CA ARG A 4 13.22 -27.87 1.78
C ARG A 4 12.46 -27.06 2.81
N SER A 5 12.64 -25.74 2.88
CA SER A 5 11.91 -24.95 3.85
C SER A 5 10.44 -24.82 3.43
N ARG A 6 9.57 -25.11 4.39
CA ARG A 6 8.11 -25.04 4.23
C ARG A 6 7.58 -23.67 4.62
N VAL A 7 8.42 -22.79 5.13
CA VAL A 7 8.06 -21.42 5.51
C VAL A 7 8.79 -20.46 4.60
N ILE A 8 8.05 -19.51 4.03
CA ILE A 8 8.60 -18.42 3.24
C ILE A 8 8.14 -17.12 3.86
N MET A 9 9.08 -16.34 4.37
CA MET A 9 8.85 -14.97 4.82
C MET A 9 9.12 -14.01 3.67
N LEU A 10 8.09 -13.33 3.21
CA LEU A 10 8.20 -12.26 2.24
C LEU A 10 8.52 -10.96 3.00
N ARG A 11 9.73 -10.45 2.84
CA ARG A 11 10.08 -9.14 3.37
C ARG A 11 9.51 -8.09 2.45
N CYS A 12 8.38 -7.53 2.85
CA CYS A 12 7.65 -6.62 2.01
C CYS A 12 6.85 -5.59 2.80
N GLY A 13 6.88 -4.34 2.33
CA GLY A 13 6.06 -3.26 2.86
C GLY A 13 4.59 -3.43 2.53
N SER A 14 3.74 -2.60 3.16
CA SER A 14 2.33 -2.42 2.77
C SER A 14 2.16 -2.10 1.28
N SER A 15 3.22 -1.61 0.64
CA SER A 15 3.27 -1.25 -0.78
C SER A 15 3.64 -2.41 -1.73
N SER A 16 3.70 -3.66 -1.28
CA SER A 16 4.21 -4.79 -2.07
C SER A 16 3.13 -5.74 -2.61
N PHE A 17 3.54 -6.58 -3.55
CA PHE A 17 2.83 -7.74 -4.11
C PHE A 17 2.69 -8.91 -3.15
N GLY A 18 2.72 -8.73 -1.82
CA GLY A 18 2.79 -9.84 -0.86
C GLY A 18 1.76 -10.95 -1.12
N ASP A 19 0.50 -10.57 -1.28
CA ASP A 19 -0.59 -11.52 -1.58
C ASP A 19 -0.45 -12.14 -2.99
N LEU A 20 -0.07 -11.36 -4.00
CA LEU A 20 0.13 -11.86 -5.37
C LEU A 20 1.32 -12.82 -5.45
N ALA A 21 2.42 -12.52 -4.77
CA ALA A 21 3.59 -13.37 -4.66
C ALA A 21 3.23 -14.67 -3.93
N ALA A 22 2.46 -14.58 -2.85
CA ALA A 22 1.96 -15.75 -2.15
C ALA A 22 1.08 -16.64 -3.04
N ARG A 23 0.19 -16.04 -3.84
CA ARG A 23 -0.64 -16.76 -4.83
C ARG A 23 0.18 -17.39 -5.95
N THR A 24 1.22 -16.71 -6.45
CA THR A 24 2.13 -17.26 -7.46
C THR A 24 2.92 -18.46 -6.93
N LEU A 25 3.29 -18.43 -5.64
CA LEU A 25 3.95 -19.54 -4.96
C LEU A 25 3.00 -20.71 -4.67
N ALA A 26 1.69 -20.50 -4.76
CA ALA A 26 0.70 -21.57 -4.72
C ALA A 26 0.56 -22.22 -6.10
N THR A 27 0.90 -23.51 -6.19
CA THR A 27 0.66 -24.28 -7.41
C THR A 27 -0.84 -24.32 -7.73
N PRO A 28 -1.26 -24.11 -8.99
CA PRO A 28 -2.66 -24.18 -9.38
C PRO A 28 -3.32 -25.49 -8.92
N GLY A 29 -4.52 -25.41 -8.32
CA GLY A 29 -5.28 -26.55 -7.83
C GLY A 29 -4.97 -27.01 -6.39
N ARG A 30 -4.00 -26.39 -5.71
CA ARG A 30 -3.75 -26.63 -4.28
C ARG A 30 -4.73 -25.83 -3.40
N ARG A 31 -5.10 -26.41 -2.26
CA ARG A 31 -5.98 -25.75 -1.28
C ARG A 31 -5.28 -24.56 -0.64
N TRP A 32 -6.01 -23.45 -0.52
CA TRP A 32 -5.53 -22.19 0.06
C TRP A 32 -6.26 -21.92 1.37
N LEU A 33 -5.51 -21.64 2.44
CA LEU A 33 -6.08 -21.17 3.70
C LEU A 33 -5.55 -19.78 4.04
N ASP A 34 -6.48 -18.86 4.28
CA ASP A 34 -6.17 -17.53 4.77
C ASP A 34 -6.43 -17.44 6.27
N PHE A 35 -5.35 -17.32 7.07
CA PHE A 35 -5.43 -17.19 8.52
C PHE A 35 -6.10 -15.89 8.99
N THR A 36 -6.13 -14.85 8.16
CA THR A 36 -6.79 -13.58 8.52
C THR A 36 -8.29 -13.77 8.71
N THR A 37 -8.88 -14.78 8.05
CA THR A 37 -10.31 -15.13 8.13
C THR A 37 -10.67 -15.99 9.35
N ILE A 38 -9.68 -16.53 10.06
CA ILE A 38 -9.89 -17.42 11.21
C ILE A 38 -9.73 -16.62 12.50
N HIS A 39 -10.84 -16.31 13.15
CA HIS A 39 -10.86 -15.56 14.41
C HIS A 39 -10.88 -16.47 15.66
N GLY A 40 -11.25 -17.74 15.51
CA GLY A 40 -11.31 -18.73 16.59
C GLY A 40 -10.11 -19.70 16.60
N PRO A 41 -10.07 -20.65 17.54
CA PRO A 41 -9.08 -21.72 17.55
C PRO A 41 -9.16 -22.56 16.27
N ILE A 42 -8.02 -22.79 15.63
CA ILE A 42 -7.97 -23.65 14.43
C ILE A 42 -8.16 -25.12 14.83
N THR A 43 -9.05 -25.83 14.13
CA THR A 43 -9.29 -27.25 14.41
C THR A 43 -8.30 -28.14 13.65
N GLN A 44 -8.09 -29.36 14.17
CA GLN A 44 -7.26 -30.35 13.51
C GLN A 44 -7.83 -30.75 12.14
N GLU A 45 -9.15 -30.82 12.00
CA GLU A 45 -9.82 -31.08 10.72
C GLU A 45 -9.55 -29.99 9.68
N GLN A 46 -9.58 -28.71 10.10
CA GLN A 46 -9.25 -27.59 9.22
C GLN A 46 -7.81 -27.71 8.72
N LEU A 47 -6.85 -28.05 9.58
CA LEU A 47 -5.46 -28.26 9.18
C LEU A 47 -5.28 -29.48 8.28
N ASP A 48 -5.90 -30.61 8.62
CA ASP A 48 -5.78 -31.83 7.82
C ASP A 48 -6.43 -31.68 6.44
N SER A 49 -7.42 -30.78 6.32
CA SER A 49 -7.98 -30.38 5.03
C SER A 49 -6.98 -29.65 4.11
N LEU A 50 -5.84 -29.17 4.63
CA LEU A 50 -4.82 -28.43 3.88
C LEU A 50 -3.64 -29.29 3.41
N ARG A 51 -3.79 -30.61 3.43
CA ARG A 51 -2.71 -31.49 2.97
C ARG A 51 -2.28 -31.14 1.55
N GLY A 52 -0.97 -30.89 1.38
CA GLY A 52 -0.39 -30.43 0.12
C GLY A 52 -0.75 -28.99 -0.27
N GLY A 53 -1.39 -28.21 0.61
CA GLY A 53 -1.88 -26.86 0.36
C GLY A 53 -0.90 -25.74 0.67
N VAL A 54 -1.40 -24.50 0.59
CA VAL A 54 -0.71 -23.27 0.99
C VAL A 54 -1.49 -22.57 2.09
N ILE A 55 -0.75 -22.13 3.10
CA ILE A 55 -1.24 -21.30 4.19
C ILE A 55 -0.72 -19.88 3.96
N HIS A 56 -1.62 -18.90 4.01
CA HIS A 56 -1.30 -17.49 3.91
C HIS A 56 -1.79 -16.74 5.15
N THR A 57 -0.98 -15.81 5.64
CA THR A 57 -1.30 -15.00 6.84
C THR A 57 -1.37 -13.51 6.55
N GLY A 58 -0.90 -13.06 5.38
CA GLY A 58 -0.62 -11.65 5.14
C GLY A 58 0.45 -11.12 6.08
N ASP A 59 0.34 -9.84 6.47
CA ASP A 59 1.25 -9.19 7.42
C ASP A 59 1.06 -9.77 8.82
N ILE A 60 2.08 -10.45 9.33
CA ILE A 60 2.01 -11.11 10.64
C ILE A 60 1.83 -10.13 11.79
N SER A 61 2.24 -8.87 11.65
CA SER A 61 2.06 -7.85 12.69
C SER A 61 0.60 -7.52 12.97
N ASN A 62 -0.28 -7.75 11.99
CA ASN A 62 -1.72 -7.51 12.11
C ASN A 62 -2.47 -8.69 12.76
N LEU A 63 -1.79 -9.80 13.06
CA LEU A 63 -2.44 -10.97 13.64
C LEU A 63 -2.77 -10.77 15.12
N SER A 64 -4.01 -11.08 15.49
CA SER A 64 -4.44 -11.15 16.89
C SER A 64 -3.68 -12.24 17.66
N ARG A 65 -3.63 -12.15 19.00
CA ARG A 65 -2.98 -13.20 19.83
C ARG A 65 -3.54 -14.61 19.60
N MET A 66 -4.82 -14.75 19.25
CA MET A 66 -5.40 -16.05 18.91
C MET A 66 -4.83 -16.56 17.57
N GLN A 67 -4.77 -15.70 16.55
CA GLN A 67 -4.18 -16.05 15.26
C GLN A 67 -2.69 -16.37 15.36
N GLN A 68 -1.94 -15.67 16.21
CA GLN A 68 -0.54 -15.99 16.50
C GLN A 68 -0.39 -17.40 17.10
N LYS A 69 -1.26 -17.78 18.04
CA LYS A 69 -1.28 -19.15 18.61
C LYS A 69 -1.66 -20.20 17.56
N ASN A 70 -2.66 -19.93 16.72
CA ASN A 70 -3.02 -20.80 15.62
C ASN A 70 -1.85 -20.97 14.64
N LEU A 71 -1.12 -19.90 14.34
CA LEU A 71 0.04 -19.92 13.45
C LEU A 71 1.15 -20.79 14.03
N ALA A 72 1.49 -20.60 15.32
CA ALA A 72 2.46 -21.45 16.01
C ALA A 72 2.08 -22.93 15.92
N PHE A 73 0.81 -23.24 16.20
CA PHE A 73 0.28 -24.60 16.13
C PHE A 73 0.35 -25.21 14.72
N ALA A 74 0.12 -24.41 13.68
CA ALA A 74 0.20 -24.83 12.29
C ALA A 74 1.65 -25.02 11.82
N VAL A 75 2.57 -24.14 12.20
CA VAL A 75 4.00 -24.18 11.83
C VAL A 75 4.65 -25.50 12.26
N GLU A 76 4.33 -25.99 13.46
CA GLU A 76 4.81 -27.29 13.95
C GLU A 76 4.36 -28.49 13.10
N ARG A 77 3.28 -28.34 12.32
CA ARG A 77 2.62 -29.42 11.58
C ARG A 77 2.80 -29.33 10.07
N LEU A 78 3.50 -28.30 9.57
CA LEU A 78 3.69 -28.07 8.13
C LEU A 78 4.29 -29.28 7.40
N GLU A 79 5.28 -29.92 8.01
CA GLU A 79 5.94 -31.10 7.42
C GLU A 79 4.96 -32.27 7.25
N ARG A 80 4.19 -32.60 8.30
CA ARG A 80 3.17 -33.67 8.28
C ARG A 80 2.05 -33.38 7.28
N LEU A 81 1.73 -32.10 7.10
CA LEU A 81 0.69 -31.65 6.19
C LEU A 81 1.18 -31.53 4.74
N ASP A 82 2.48 -31.66 4.47
CA ASP A 82 3.06 -31.30 3.15
C ASP A 82 2.65 -29.87 2.71
N ALA A 83 2.34 -28.99 3.66
CA ALA A 83 1.83 -27.65 3.42
C ALA A 83 2.97 -26.64 3.40
N ARG A 84 2.79 -25.55 2.67
CA ARG A 84 3.72 -24.40 2.65
C ARG A 84 3.06 -23.19 3.29
N LEU A 85 3.76 -22.54 4.21
CA LEU A 85 3.37 -21.27 4.79
C LEU A 85 4.04 -20.14 4.02
N VAL A 86 3.24 -19.18 3.56
CA VAL A 86 3.72 -17.90 3.01
C VAL A 86 3.18 -16.78 3.89
N THR A 87 4.10 -15.98 4.41
CA THR A 87 3.80 -14.89 5.33
C THR A 87 4.56 -13.65 4.89
N SER A 88 4.14 -12.47 5.33
CA SER A 88 4.85 -11.21 5.05
C SER A 88 5.12 -10.39 6.30
N TYR A 89 6.23 -9.65 6.29
CA TYR A 89 6.53 -8.62 7.29
C TYR A 89 7.59 -7.64 6.74
N PRO A 90 7.45 -6.31 6.91
CA PRO A 90 8.40 -5.34 6.34
C PRO A 90 9.78 -5.33 7.00
N HIS A 91 9.84 -5.62 8.30
CA HIS A 91 11.04 -5.43 9.12
C HIS A 91 11.67 -6.76 9.56
N GLY A 92 12.62 -6.69 10.51
CA GLY A 92 13.28 -7.86 11.08
C GLY A 92 12.56 -8.41 12.32
N PRO A 93 12.95 -9.60 12.80
CA PRO A 93 12.28 -10.25 13.94
C PRO A 93 12.39 -9.47 15.27
N ALA A 94 13.34 -8.54 15.41
CA ALA A 94 13.58 -7.78 16.64
C ALA A 94 12.35 -6.99 17.11
N GLU A 95 11.66 -6.30 16.19
CA GLU A 95 10.44 -5.54 16.51
C GLU A 95 9.30 -6.45 17.00
N LEU A 96 9.17 -7.65 16.42
CA LEU A 96 8.17 -8.63 16.84
C LEU A 96 8.51 -9.25 18.20
N GLN A 97 9.80 -9.46 18.47
CA GLN A 97 10.27 -9.93 19.77
C GLN A 97 9.93 -8.93 20.88
N GLU A 98 10.15 -7.63 20.63
CA GLU A 98 9.73 -6.56 21.55
C GLU A 98 8.20 -6.50 21.73
N ALA A 99 7.44 -6.81 20.69
CA ALA A 99 5.97 -6.93 20.75
C ALA A 99 5.49 -8.20 21.50
N GLY A 100 6.41 -9.04 21.99
CA GLY A 100 6.10 -10.22 22.80
C GLY A 100 5.72 -11.46 22.02
N TRP A 101 6.24 -11.59 20.79
CA TRP A 101 6.17 -12.83 20.02
C TRP A 101 7.09 -13.91 20.60
N ASP A 102 6.74 -15.17 20.34
CA ASP A 102 7.56 -16.31 20.75
C ASP A 102 8.84 -16.43 19.92
N ASP A 103 9.99 -16.51 20.59
CA ASP A 103 11.32 -16.56 19.94
C ASP A 103 11.50 -17.82 19.07
N THR A 104 10.91 -18.94 19.47
CA THR A 104 11.00 -20.21 18.73
C THR A 104 10.22 -20.11 17.42
N LEU A 105 9.02 -19.50 17.47
CA LEU A 105 8.22 -19.22 16.30
C LEU A 105 8.94 -18.25 15.37
N LEU A 106 9.45 -17.13 15.87
CA LEU A 106 10.17 -16.15 15.05
C LEU A 106 11.38 -16.78 14.36
N SER A 107 12.15 -17.60 15.07
CA SER A 107 13.31 -18.30 14.49
C SER A 107 12.91 -19.21 13.32
N ARG A 108 11.74 -19.85 13.38
CA ARG A 108 11.21 -20.65 12.26
C ARG A 108 10.63 -19.80 11.13
N LEU A 109 9.93 -18.73 11.46
CA LEU A 109 9.31 -17.85 10.46
C LEU A 109 10.37 -17.15 9.60
N PHE A 110 11.47 -16.70 10.21
CA PHE A 110 12.54 -15.97 9.53
C PHE A 110 13.68 -16.88 9.01
N GLU A 111 13.49 -18.21 8.97
CA GLU A 111 14.48 -19.15 8.43
C GLU A 111 14.81 -18.85 6.96
N VAL A 112 13.80 -18.57 6.14
CA VAL A 112 13.94 -18.19 4.74
C VAL A 112 13.19 -16.90 4.49
N VAL A 113 13.95 -15.82 4.29
CA VAL A 113 13.43 -14.48 3.98
C VAL A 113 13.69 -14.15 2.51
N LEU A 114 12.63 -13.84 1.78
CA LEU A 114 12.69 -13.37 0.39
C LEU A 114 12.34 -11.88 0.36
N PRO A 115 13.29 -10.99 -0.01
CA PRO A 115 12.95 -9.59 -0.24
C PRO A 115 12.09 -9.48 -1.50
N LEU A 116 10.96 -8.77 -1.39
CA LEU A 116 10.17 -8.39 -2.55
C LEU A 116 10.44 -6.93 -2.93
N PRO A 117 10.59 -6.63 -4.23
CA PRO A 117 10.74 -5.26 -4.67
C PRO A 117 9.44 -4.48 -4.41
N SER A 118 9.60 -3.20 -4.08
CA SER A 118 8.51 -2.23 -4.07
C SER A 118 8.07 -1.89 -5.50
N LEU A 119 6.85 -1.36 -5.66
CA LEU A 119 6.42 -0.84 -6.96
C LEU A 119 7.33 0.29 -7.48
N ALA A 120 7.95 1.07 -6.59
CA ALA A 120 8.88 2.12 -6.96
C ALA A 120 10.17 1.58 -7.62
N GLU A 121 10.55 0.33 -7.34
CA GLU A 121 11.68 -0.34 -7.97
C GLU A 121 11.31 -0.96 -9.32
N LEU A 122 10.01 -1.18 -9.60
CA LEU A 122 9.49 -1.74 -10.84
C LEU A 122 8.81 -0.68 -11.73
N ARG A 123 9.36 0.54 -11.72
CA ARG A 123 8.73 1.72 -12.35
C ARG A 123 8.48 1.56 -13.84
N ASP A 124 9.34 0.86 -14.56
CA ASP A 124 9.21 0.68 -16.01
C ASP A 124 8.12 -0.34 -16.37
N GLU A 125 7.85 -1.26 -15.45
CA GLU A 125 6.93 -2.39 -15.55
C GLU A 125 5.51 -2.04 -15.08
N ILE A 126 5.32 -0.95 -14.33
CA ILE A 126 4.01 -0.53 -13.79
C ILE A 126 2.95 -0.43 -14.88
N SER A 127 3.32 0.06 -16.06
CA SER A 127 2.35 0.18 -17.17
C SER A 127 1.86 -1.18 -17.66
N ASN A 128 2.75 -2.18 -17.74
CA ASN A 128 2.37 -3.54 -18.16
C ASN A 128 1.52 -4.20 -17.07
N LEU A 129 1.92 -4.01 -15.81
CA LEU A 129 1.18 -4.50 -14.66
C LEU A 129 -0.22 -3.89 -14.58
N ALA A 130 -0.37 -2.60 -14.88
CA ALA A 130 -1.65 -1.92 -14.92
C ALA A 130 -2.58 -2.52 -15.99
N GLU A 131 -2.05 -2.86 -17.17
CA GLU A 131 -2.83 -3.57 -18.19
C GLU A 131 -3.27 -4.95 -17.73
N ASP A 132 -2.36 -5.71 -17.10
CA ASP A 132 -2.68 -7.05 -16.62
C ASP A 132 -3.72 -7.01 -15.50
N VAL A 133 -3.68 -5.99 -14.64
CA VAL A 133 -4.73 -5.71 -13.66
C VAL A 133 -6.06 -5.43 -14.35
N LEU A 134 -6.10 -4.57 -15.37
CA LEU A 134 -7.33 -4.27 -16.11
C LEU A 134 -7.93 -5.53 -16.75
N LYS A 135 -7.09 -6.36 -17.40
CA LYS A 135 -7.52 -7.65 -17.98
C LYS A 135 -8.09 -8.57 -16.91
N HIS A 136 -7.39 -8.73 -15.80
CA HIS A 136 -7.82 -9.60 -14.71
C HIS A 136 -9.16 -9.17 -14.10
N LEU A 137 -9.35 -7.86 -13.91
CA LEU A 137 -10.61 -7.31 -13.40
C LEU A 137 -11.75 -7.47 -14.42
N ALA A 138 -11.48 -7.31 -15.72
CA ALA A 138 -12.47 -7.52 -16.76
C ALA A 138 -12.89 -9.00 -16.87
N ASP A 139 -11.92 -9.93 -16.80
CA ASP A 139 -12.17 -11.37 -16.82
C ASP A 139 -12.97 -11.84 -15.60
N ALA A 140 -12.78 -11.18 -14.44
CA ALA A 140 -13.57 -11.41 -13.24
C ALA A 140 -15.00 -10.84 -13.32
N GLY A 141 -15.30 -10.01 -14.33
CA GLY A 141 -16.57 -9.29 -14.46
C GLY A 141 -16.71 -8.09 -13.54
N ASP A 142 -15.63 -7.64 -12.91
CA ASP A 142 -15.60 -6.53 -11.95
C ASP A 142 -15.69 -5.16 -12.63
N ILE A 143 -15.23 -5.07 -13.88
CA ILE A 143 -15.20 -3.86 -14.70
C ILE A 143 -15.52 -4.19 -16.16
N PRO A 144 -15.97 -3.23 -16.98
CA PRO A 144 -16.00 -3.38 -18.43
C PRO A 144 -14.60 -3.65 -18.99
N MET A 145 -14.52 -4.31 -20.14
CA MET A 145 -13.25 -4.50 -20.85
C MET A 145 -12.69 -3.13 -21.26
N ARG A 146 -11.55 -2.75 -20.68
CA ARG A 146 -10.86 -1.48 -20.94
C ARG A 146 -9.37 -1.70 -21.21
N GLY A 147 -8.83 -0.97 -22.18
CA GLY A 147 -7.40 -0.86 -22.41
C GLY A 147 -6.76 0.28 -21.62
N LEU A 148 -5.42 0.38 -21.69
CA LEU A 148 -4.66 1.49 -21.13
C LEU A 148 -4.17 2.38 -22.28
N ALA A 149 -4.52 3.66 -22.25
CA ALA A 149 -4.05 4.61 -23.27
C ALA A 149 -2.55 4.91 -23.11
N ASP A 150 -1.84 5.16 -24.22
CA ASP A 150 -0.41 5.51 -24.16
C ASP A 150 -0.15 6.83 -23.40
N SER A 151 -1.13 7.74 -23.40
CA SER A 151 -1.07 9.00 -22.66
C SER A 151 -1.06 8.80 -21.13
N ALA A 152 -1.63 7.69 -20.64
CA ALA A 152 -1.74 7.37 -19.23
C ALA A 152 -0.46 6.75 -18.65
N ARG A 153 0.34 6.07 -19.48
CA ARG A 153 1.55 5.33 -19.05
C ARG A 153 2.58 6.20 -18.32
N PRO A 154 2.95 7.41 -18.81
CA PRO A 154 3.95 8.24 -18.13
C PRO A 154 3.52 8.63 -16.71
N LEU A 155 2.23 8.90 -16.51
CA LEU A 155 1.69 9.29 -15.20
C LEU A 155 1.81 8.13 -14.20
N LEU A 156 1.51 6.90 -14.64
CA LEU A 156 1.65 5.70 -13.80
C LEU A 156 3.11 5.47 -13.38
N ARG A 157 4.08 5.68 -14.28
CA ARG A 157 5.52 5.49 -13.96
C ARG A 157 6.07 6.55 -12.99
N GLN A 158 5.50 7.76 -13.02
CA GLN A 158 5.93 8.88 -12.18
C GLN A 158 5.33 8.83 -10.77
N HIS A 159 4.23 8.10 -10.57
CA HIS A 159 3.60 7.96 -9.27
C HIS A 159 4.47 7.11 -8.32
N ALA A 160 4.49 7.47 -7.03
CA ALA A 160 5.34 6.81 -6.03
C ALA A 160 4.80 5.45 -5.54
N TRP A 161 3.48 5.23 -5.69
CA TRP A 161 2.75 4.01 -5.29
C TRP A 161 3.01 3.58 -3.85
N SER A 162 2.85 4.52 -2.91
CA SER A 162 3.07 4.27 -1.48
C SER A 162 2.06 3.28 -0.88
N GLY A 163 0.89 3.12 -1.48
CA GLY A 163 -0.09 2.08 -1.14
C GLY A 163 0.08 0.78 -1.95
N GLY A 164 1.09 0.71 -2.82
CA GLY A 164 1.51 -0.52 -3.48
C GLY A 164 0.57 -1.10 -4.52
N TYR A 165 0.64 -2.42 -4.66
CA TYR A 165 -0.20 -3.14 -5.62
C TYR A 165 -1.70 -2.97 -5.32
N GLY A 166 -2.09 -2.90 -4.04
CA GLY A 166 -3.48 -2.63 -3.66
C GLY A 166 -3.98 -1.26 -4.14
N GLU A 167 -3.15 -0.23 -4.03
CA GLU A 167 -3.41 1.10 -4.59
C GLU A 167 -3.55 1.03 -6.12
N LEU A 168 -2.62 0.37 -6.81
CA LEU A 168 -2.69 0.18 -8.28
C LEU A 168 -4.00 -0.47 -8.70
N VAL A 169 -4.40 -1.57 -8.06
CA VAL A 169 -5.66 -2.26 -8.35
C VAL A 169 -6.86 -1.35 -8.11
N SER A 170 -6.88 -0.61 -7.00
CA SER A 170 -7.96 0.32 -6.68
C SER A 170 -8.09 1.46 -7.69
N VAL A 171 -6.96 2.06 -8.07
CA VAL A 171 -6.90 3.15 -9.06
C VAL A 171 -7.34 2.63 -10.42
N MET A 172 -6.82 1.48 -10.89
CA MET A 172 -7.21 0.91 -12.19
C MET A 172 -8.68 0.54 -12.24
N ARG A 173 -9.21 -0.09 -11.19
CA ARG A 173 -10.64 -0.40 -11.06
C ARG A 173 -11.48 0.88 -11.15
N SER A 174 -11.13 1.89 -10.36
CA SER A 174 -11.87 3.15 -10.31
C SER A 174 -11.80 3.90 -11.65
N ALA A 175 -10.63 3.89 -12.30
CA ALA A 175 -10.42 4.54 -13.59
C ALA A 175 -11.24 3.86 -14.69
N ALA A 176 -11.25 2.53 -14.72
CA ALA A 176 -12.02 1.76 -15.70
C ALA A 176 -13.54 1.97 -15.54
N LEU A 177 -14.03 2.09 -14.31
CA LEU A 177 -15.44 2.36 -14.02
C LEU A 177 -15.86 3.80 -14.32
N ALA A 178 -14.95 4.76 -14.12
CA ALA A 178 -15.21 6.17 -14.39
C ALA A 178 -15.10 6.53 -15.89
N THR A 179 -14.41 5.69 -16.68
CA THR A 179 -14.17 5.96 -18.10
C THR A 179 -15.31 5.45 -18.96
N LEU A 180 -15.83 6.34 -19.82
CA LEU A 180 -16.90 6.02 -20.77
C LEU A 180 -16.35 5.34 -22.03
N ASP A 181 -15.14 5.70 -22.44
CA ASP A 181 -14.42 5.15 -23.59
C ASP A 181 -13.81 3.77 -23.31
N ASP A 182 -13.34 3.12 -24.38
CA ASP A 182 -12.72 1.78 -24.30
C ASP A 182 -11.32 1.79 -23.67
N ASN A 183 -10.70 2.96 -23.50
CA ASN A 183 -9.36 3.09 -22.94
C ASN A 183 -9.31 4.06 -21.77
N VAL A 184 -8.62 3.66 -20.70
CA VAL A 184 -8.33 4.53 -19.57
C VAL A 184 -7.32 5.60 -19.99
N GLU A 185 -7.78 6.84 -20.06
CA GLU A 185 -6.95 7.99 -20.42
C GLU A 185 -6.28 8.67 -19.22
N VAL A 186 -5.30 9.53 -19.52
CA VAL A 186 -4.53 10.27 -18.51
C VAL A 186 -5.41 11.13 -17.60
N ASP A 187 -6.52 11.68 -18.10
CA ASP A 187 -7.39 12.56 -17.32
C ASP A 187 -8.19 11.80 -16.25
N ALA A 188 -8.64 10.59 -16.58
CA ALA A 188 -9.29 9.68 -15.61
C ALA A 188 -8.32 9.31 -14.49
N LEU A 189 -7.07 9.00 -14.84
CA LEU A 189 -6.03 8.74 -13.84
C LEU A 189 -5.67 9.99 -13.04
N ARG A 190 -5.56 11.16 -13.67
CA ARG A 190 -5.20 12.40 -12.97
C ARG A 190 -6.23 12.77 -11.92
N ALA A 191 -7.51 12.45 -12.13
CA ALA A 191 -8.55 12.68 -11.13
C ALA A 191 -8.40 11.78 -9.89
N LEU A 192 -7.93 10.54 -10.07
CA LEU A 192 -7.80 9.52 -9.02
C LEU A 192 -6.44 9.54 -8.32
N LEU A 193 -5.39 9.74 -9.11
CA LEU A 193 -4.01 9.97 -8.70
C LEU A 193 -3.76 11.43 -8.39
N ARG A 194 -4.82 12.26 -8.30
CA ARG A 194 -4.70 13.58 -7.66
C ARG A 194 -3.92 13.34 -6.39
N PRO A 195 -2.82 14.06 -6.16
CA PRO A 195 -2.06 13.86 -4.95
C PRO A 195 -3.05 14.10 -3.81
N ALA A 196 -3.51 13.03 -3.17
CA ALA A 196 -3.91 13.09 -1.77
C ALA A 196 -2.63 13.57 -1.13
N GLY A 197 -2.52 14.89 -0.93
CA GLY A 197 -1.27 15.65 -0.89
C GLY A 197 -0.13 14.75 -0.47
N ASN A 198 0.74 14.40 -1.41
CA ASN A 198 1.99 13.76 -1.09
C ASN A 198 2.78 14.84 -0.34
N ALA A 199 2.43 15.03 0.93
CA ALA A 199 3.36 15.50 1.93
C ALA A 199 4.36 14.36 2.06
N ALA A 200 5.20 14.20 1.03
CA ALA A 200 6.54 13.75 1.25
C ALA A 200 7.03 14.66 2.37
N LEU A 201 7.11 14.11 3.59
CA LEU A 201 7.71 14.81 4.70
C LEU A 201 9.03 15.35 4.16
N PRO A 202 9.31 16.65 4.31
CA PRO A 202 10.52 17.24 3.76
C PRO A 202 11.69 16.37 4.17
N GLY A 203 12.45 15.87 3.20
CA GLY A 203 13.54 14.92 3.46
C GLY A 203 14.48 15.47 4.54
N LEU A 204 14.95 14.60 5.44
CA LEU A 204 15.83 14.99 6.55
C LEU A 204 17.26 15.31 6.09
N ASP A 205 17.59 14.99 4.84
CA ASP A 205 18.90 15.20 4.22
C ASP A 205 19.12 16.63 3.67
N GLN A 206 18.19 17.56 3.91
CA GLN A 206 18.30 18.96 3.50
C GLN A 206 18.50 19.89 4.71
N PRO A 207 19.04 21.11 4.52
CA PRO A 207 19.17 22.09 5.59
C PRO A 207 17.83 22.30 6.32
N LEU A 208 17.87 22.40 7.65
CA LEU A 208 16.68 22.58 8.50
C LEU A 208 15.77 23.72 8.04
N ARG A 209 16.36 24.78 7.48
CA ARG A 209 15.62 25.90 6.91
C ARG A 209 14.74 25.48 5.75
N ASP A 210 15.28 24.72 4.81
CA ASP A 210 14.59 24.30 3.59
C ASP A 210 13.52 23.25 3.92
N ALA A 211 13.82 22.35 4.87
CA ALA A 211 12.84 21.40 5.40
C ALA A 211 11.65 22.11 6.07
N ARG A 212 11.92 23.16 6.86
CA ARG A 212 10.87 23.95 7.50
C ARG A 212 10.02 24.71 6.49
N GLU A 213 10.65 25.35 5.49
CA GLU A 213 9.93 26.06 4.44
C GLU A 213 9.06 25.12 3.59
N ALA A 214 9.54 23.91 3.30
CA ALA A 214 8.77 22.88 2.61
C ALA A 214 7.56 22.39 3.42
N PHE A 215 7.75 22.12 4.73
CA PHE A 215 6.64 21.76 5.63
C PHE A 215 5.60 22.87 5.72
N GLU A 216 6.05 24.11 5.93
CA GLU A 216 5.16 25.28 6.04
C GLU A 216 4.36 25.48 4.75
N ARG A 217 4.98 25.29 3.58
CA ARG A 217 4.30 25.35 2.28
C ARG A 217 3.17 24.31 2.21
N LEU A 218 3.47 23.05 2.49
CA LEU A 218 2.49 21.96 2.51
C LEU A 218 1.34 22.21 3.49
N TYR A 219 1.66 22.66 4.70
CA TYR A 219 0.69 22.97 5.74
C TYR A 219 -0.30 24.06 5.30
N PHE A 220 0.21 25.15 4.71
CA PHE A 220 -0.64 26.24 4.24
C PHE A 220 -1.43 25.87 2.99
N GLU A 221 -0.85 25.16 2.02
CA GLU A 221 -1.58 24.66 0.84
C GLU A 221 -2.77 23.78 1.26
N HIS A 222 -2.51 22.77 2.10
CA HIS A 222 -3.53 21.85 2.60
C HIS A 222 -4.69 22.60 3.28
N HIS A 223 -4.37 23.60 4.10
CA HIS A 223 -5.38 24.35 4.83
C HIS A 223 -6.05 25.46 4.00
N MET A 224 -5.40 26.01 2.98
CA MET A 224 -6.01 26.95 2.04
C MET A 224 -7.07 26.27 1.16
N GLU A 225 -6.78 25.06 0.66
CA GLU A 225 -7.71 24.28 -0.14
C GLU A 225 -8.98 23.92 0.66
N ARG A 226 -8.81 23.51 1.92
CA ARG A 226 -9.91 23.12 2.81
C ARG A 226 -10.79 24.28 3.26
N GLU A 227 -10.21 25.47 3.43
CA GLU A 227 -10.94 26.68 3.87
C GLU A 227 -11.40 27.56 2.70
N GLY A 228 -11.24 27.12 1.44
CA GLY A 228 -11.63 27.87 0.26
C GLY A 228 -10.98 29.25 0.16
N GLY A 229 -9.73 29.39 0.64
CA GLY A 229 -9.01 30.67 0.64
C GLY A 229 -9.41 31.66 1.75
N ASN A 230 -10.19 31.25 2.76
CA ASN A 230 -10.53 32.12 3.89
C ASN A 230 -9.33 32.36 4.83
N MET A 231 -8.63 33.48 4.62
CA MET A 231 -7.43 33.86 5.37
C MET A 231 -7.67 34.10 6.87
N THR A 232 -8.90 34.43 7.29
CA THR A 232 -9.23 34.59 8.72
C THR A 232 -9.17 33.25 9.44
N ARG A 233 -9.82 32.24 8.87
CA ARG A 233 -9.85 30.87 9.43
C ARG A 233 -8.48 30.22 9.36
N LEU A 234 -7.70 30.52 8.32
CA LEU A 234 -6.32 30.05 8.20
C LEU A 234 -5.39 30.63 9.27
N ALA A 235 -5.54 31.91 9.60
CA ALA A 235 -4.78 32.58 10.67
C ALA A 235 -5.11 32.00 12.05
N GLU A 236 -6.40 31.85 12.35
CA GLU A 236 -6.87 31.23 13.60
C GLU A 236 -6.35 29.79 13.76
N ARG A 237 -6.42 28.97 12.70
CA ARG A 237 -5.98 27.57 12.75
C ARG A 237 -4.46 27.41 12.81
N SER A 238 -3.72 28.28 12.14
CA SER A 238 -2.25 28.28 12.18
C SER A 238 -1.69 28.92 13.46
N GLY A 239 -2.52 29.58 14.27
CA GLY A 239 -2.09 30.34 15.44
C GLY A 239 -1.21 31.54 15.09
N LEU A 240 -1.22 31.96 13.82
CA LEU A 240 -0.42 33.09 13.33
C LEU A 240 -1.29 34.33 13.20
N GLU A 241 -0.75 35.46 13.66
CA GLU A 241 -1.31 36.77 13.36
C GLU A 241 -1.44 37.00 11.85
N ARG A 242 -2.53 37.64 11.42
CA ARG A 242 -2.87 37.77 9.99
C ARG A 242 -1.75 38.43 9.20
N THR A 243 -1.15 39.50 9.73
CA THR A 243 -0.02 40.19 9.11
C THR A 243 1.21 39.28 8.94
N HIS A 244 1.46 38.37 9.88
CA HIS A 244 2.56 37.41 9.80
C HIS A 244 2.26 36.29 8.81
N LEU A 245 1.01 35.82 8.76
CA LEU A 245 0.55 34.84 7.78
C LEU A 245 0.75 35.37 6.34
N TYR A 246 0.31 36.59 6.04
CA TYR A 246 0.47 37.18 4.70
C TYR A 246 1.94 37.30 4.27
N ARG A 247 2.81 37.73 5.19
CA ARG A 247 4.26 37.80 4.92
C ARG A 247 4.84 36.41 4.66
N LYS A 248 4.39 35.41 5.42
CA LYS A 248 4.84 34.01 5.31
C LYS A 248 4.39 33.37 3.99
N LEU A 249 3.14 33.53 3.59
CA LEU A 249 2.60 33.04 2.33
C LEU A 249 3.34 33.65 1.13
N LYS A 250 3.64 34.96 1.19
CA LYS A 250 4.41 35.66 0.15
C LYS A 250 5.86 35.14 0.06
N GLN A 251 6.50 34.87 1.19
CA GLN A 251 7.84 34.29 1.24
C GLN A 251 7.89 32.86 0.67
N LEU A 252 6.82 32.08 0.88
CA LEU A 252 6.73 30.69 0.40
C LEU A 252 6.31 30.58 -1.08
N GLY A 253 5.94 31.70 -1.73
CA GLY A 253 5.53 31.74 -3.13
C GLY A 253 4.08 31.29 -3.37
N LEU A 254 3.24 31.27 -2.33
CA LEU A 254 1.87 30.77 -2.42
C LEU A 254 0.91 31.84 -2.99
N PRO A 255 0.03 31.49 -3.95
CA PRO A 255 -0.90 32.44 -4.56
C PRO A 255 -1.99 32.85 -3.56
N ILE A 256 -2.00 34.13 -3.18
CA ILE A 256 -3.05 34.72 -2.37
C ILE A 256 -4.14 35.19 -3.34
N GLY A 257 -5.20 34.38 -3.51
CA GLY A 257 -6.29 34.67 -4.45
C GLY A 257 -6.86 36.07 -4.29
N ARG A 258 -6.92 36.83 -5.41
CA ARG A 258 -7.75 38.02 -5.55
C ARG A 258 -9.20 37.61 -5.34
N ARG A 259 -9.93 38.36 -4.51
CA ARG A 259 -11.39 38.36 -4.51
C ARG A 259 -11.86 38.56 -5.96
N THR A 260 -12.72 37.68 -6.44
CA THR A 260 -13.68 38.01 -7.49
C THR A 260 -14.52 39.17 -6.94
N GLU A 261 -14.27 40.37 -7.44
CA GLU A 261 -15.15 41.51 -7.22
C GLU A 261 -16.46 41.21 -7.96
N HIS A 262 -17.51 40.89 -7.21
CA HIS A 262 -18.88 41.06 -7.70
C HIS A 262 -19.12 42.56 -7.79
N HIS A 263 -19.04 43.09 -9.00
CA HIS A 263 -19.58 44.40 -9.37
C HIS A 263 -21.04 44.17 -9.78
N ASP A 264 -21.97 44.54 -8.90
CA ASP A 264 -23.35 44.86 -9.28
C ASP A 264 -23.43 46.36 -9.63
#